data_AF-A0A836ZRT6-F1
#
_entry.id   AF-A0A836ZRT6-F1
#
_cell.length_a   1.000
_cell.length_b   1.000
_cell.length_c   1.000
_cell.angle_alpha   90.00
_cell.angle_beta   90.00
_cell.angle_gamma   90.00
#
_symmetry.space_group_name_H-M   'P 1'
#
loop_
_entity.id
_entity.type
_entity.pdbx_description
1 polymer ?
#
loop_
_entity_poly.entity_id
_entity_poly.type
_entity_poly.pdbx_seq_one_letter_code
_entity_poly.pdbx_strand_id
1 'polypeptide(L)'
;LGSNSLLDLVVFGRAVANRCAETVKPNQPHKTLPSDACDKALGLLDKLRHANGSTPTSVIRDNMQRTMQSDAAVFRTSKTLKEGVNKMAEIFATFEDVKVSDRSLV
;
A
#
# COMPACT_ATOMS: atom_id res chain seq x y z
N LEU A 1 -15.76 -15.28 9.43
CA LEU A 1 -16.44 -15.44 10.73
C LEU A 1 -15.99 -14.28 11.62
N GLY A 2 -16.93 -13.54 12.22
CA GLY A 2 -16.59 -12.41 13.09
C GLY A 2 -15.76 -12.87 14.30
N SER A 3 -14.80 -12.05 14.72
CA SER A 3 -13.90 -12.27 15.88
C SER A 3 -12.76 -13.29 15.70
N ASN A 4 -12.60 -13.91 14.54
CA ASN A 4 -11.47 -14.84 14.30
C ASN A 4 -10.16 -14.14 13.93
N SER A 5 -10.17 -12.85 13.56
CA SER A 5 -8.98 -12.17 13.06
C SER A 5 -7.79 -12.17 14.03
N LEU A 6 -8.04 -12.05 15.34
CA LEU A 6 -6.98 -12.12 16.35
C LEU A 6 -6.43 -13.54 16.51
N LEU A 7 -7.32 -14.54 16.50
CA LEU A 7 -6.94 -15.95 16.54
C LEU A 7 -6.15 -16.33 15.29
N ASP A 8 -6.61 -15.90 14.11
CA ASP A 8 -5.97 -16.10 12.83
C ASP A 8 -4.55 -15.54 12.86
N LEU A 9 -4.34 -14.33 13.37
CA LEU A 9 -2.99 -13.74 13.50
C LEU A 9 -2.05 -14.63 14.33
N VAL A 10 -2.50 -15.15 15.47
CA VAL A 10 -1.68 -15.99 16.35
C VAL A 10 -1.45 -17.37 15.74
N VAL A 11 -2.50 -18.00 15.21
CA VAL A 11 -2.44 -19.34 14.63
C VAL A 11 -1.59 -19.35 13.36
N PHE A 12 -1.84 -18.43 12.43
CA PHE A 12 -1.01 -18.29 11.23
C PHE A 12 0.40 -17.83 11.58
N GLY A 13 0.57 -16.90 12.52
CA GLY A 13 1.90 -16.48 12.99
C GLY A 13 2.74 -17.66 13.49
N ARG A 14 2.16 -18.52 14.34
CA ARG A 14 2.83 -19.74 14.84
C ARG A 14 3.10 -20.75 13.73
N ALA A 15 2.13 -20.98 12.84
CA ALA A 15 2.30 -21.90 11.73
C ALA A 15 3.43 -21.44 10.77
N VAL A 16 3.47 -20.15 10.45
CA VAL A 16 4.54 -19.54 9.65
C VAL A 16 5.88 -19.66 10.36
N ALA A 17 5.95 -19.41 11.68
CA ALA A 17 7.19 -19.56 12.45
C ALA A 17 7.74 -20.99 12.42
N ASN A 18 6.88 -22.00 12.63
CA ASN A 18 7.25 -23.41 12.52
C ASN A 18 7.77 -23.73 11.11
N ARG A 19 7.08 -23.24 10.07
CA ARG A 19 7.50 -23.44 8.69
C ARG A 19 8.84 -22.78 8.37
N CYS A 20 9.06 -21.56 8.87
CA CYS A 20 10.34 -20.89 8.75
C CYS A 20 11.45 -21.68 9.46
N ALA A 21 11.19 -22.25 10.63
CA ALA A 21 12.18 -23.08 11.34
C ALA A 21 12.56 -24.36 10.56
N GLU A 22 11.63 -24.94 9.81
CA GLU A 22 11.91 -26.10 8.93
C GLU A 22 12.68 -25.72 7.66
N THR A 23 12.42 -24.53 7.10
CA THR A 23 12.84 -24.17 5.73
C THR A 23 14.02 -23.20 5.69
N VAL A 24 14.17 -22.36 6.70
CA VAL A 24 15.23 -21.36 6.82
C VAL A 24 16.32 -21.92 7.70
N LYS A 25 17.54 -22.05 7.16
CA LYS A 25 18.68 -22.51 7.93
C LYS A 25 19.19 -21.37 8.82
N PRO A 26 19.41 -21.58 10.13
CA PRO A 26 20.08 -20.61 10.97
C PRO A 26 21.42 -20.20 10.37
N ASN A 27 21.76 -18.91 10.44
CA ASN A 27 22.99 -18.32 9.92
C ASN A 27 23.22 -18.50 8.41
N GLN A 28 22.18 -18.82 7.63
CA GLN A 28 22.30 -18.85 6.19
C GLN A 28 22.60 -17.45 5.64
N PRO A 29 23.68 -17.26 4.86
CA PRO A 29 23.97 -15.97 4.25
C PRO A 29 22.86 -15.59 3.27
N HIS A 30 22.46 -14.32 3.29
CA HIS A 30 21.59 -13.78 2.26
C HIS A 30 22.30 -13.80 0.90
N LYS A 31 21.52 -13.88 -0.17
CA LYS A 31 22.06 -13.69 -1.52
C LYS A 31 22.64 -12.28 -1.62
N THR A 32 23.77 -12.15 -2.30
CA THR A 32 24.34 -10.84 -2.63
C THR A 32 23.30 -10.04 -3.40
N LEU A 33 23.00 -8.85 -2.89
CA LEU A 33 22.10 -7.92 -3.56
C LEU A 33 22.86 -7.22 -4.69
N PRO A 34 22.17 -6.85 -5.78
CA PRO A 34 22.67 -5.88 -6.73
C PRO A 34 23.05 -4.57 -6.01
N SER A 35 24.07 -3.87 -6.51
CA SER A 35 24.53 -2.59 -5.94
C SER A 35 23.47 -1.49 -5.98
N ASP A 36 22.51 -1.60 -6.91
CA ASP A 36 21.43 -0.65 -7.20
C ASP A 36 20.07 -1.08 -6.61
N ALA A 37 20.04 -2.12 -5.76
CA ALA A 37 18.80 -2.70 -5.25
C ALA A 37 17.87 -1.69 -4.54
N CYS A 38 18.44 -0.61 -3.99
CA CYS A 38 17.71 0.44 -3.28
C CYS A 38 17.43 1.68 -4.14
N ASP A 39 18.10 1.86 -5.28
CA ASP A 39 18.14 3.13 -6.02
C ASP A 39 16.74 3.56 -6.48
N LYS A 40 15.93 2.60 -6.93
CA LYS A 40 14.53 2.86 -7.31
C LYS A 40 13.69 3.34 -6.13
N ALA A 41 13.82 2.71 -4.97
CA ALA A 41 13.05 3.08 -3.78
C ALA A 41 13.47 4.47 -3.26
N LEU A 42 14.78 4.74 -3.24
CA LEU A 42 15.33 6.04 -2.87
C LEU A 42 14.90 7.14 -3.86
N GLY A 43 14.91 6.86 -5.17
CA GLY A 43 14.44 7.80 -6.18
C GLY A 43 12.95 8.12 -6.05
N LEU A 44 12.12 7.13 -5.72
CA LEU A 44 10.69 7.36 -5.45
C LEU A 44 10.47 8.19 -4.17
N LEU A 45 11.22 7.88 -3.10
CA LEU A 45 11.16 8.65 -1.86
C LEU A 45 11.53 10.12 -2.11
N ASP A 46 12.63 10.38 -2.80
CA ASP A 46 13.09 11.74 -3.06
C ASP A 46 12.12 12.50 -3.98
N LYS A 47 11.60 11.85 -5.04
CA LYS A 47 10.55 12.41 -5.92
C LYS A 47 9.32 12.84 -5.11
N LEU A 48 8.83 11.99 -4.21
CA LEU A 48 7.63 12.29 -3.42
C LEU A 48 7.89 13.36 -2.37
N ARG A 49 9.07 13.32 -1.72
CA ARG A 49 9.46 14.30 -0.71
C ARG A 49 9.51 15.72 -1.28
N HIS A 50 9.94 15.87 -2.53
CA HIS A 50 9.99 17.17 -3.21
C HIS A 50 8.76 17.45 -4.09
N ALA A 51 7.74 16.60 -4.03
CA ALA A 51 6.52 16.78 -4.81
C ALA A 51 5.81 18.08 -4.39
N ASN A 52 5.66 18.98 -5.36
CA ASN A 52 5.14 20.34 -5.15
C ASN A 52 4.00 20.66 -6.11
N GLY A 53 3.12 19.69 -6.35
CA GLY A 53 1.89 19.92 -7.09
C GLY A 53 0.89 20.79 -6.32
N SER A 54 -0.34 20.84 -6.79
CA SER A 54 -1.41 21.64 -6.16
C SER A 54 -2.24 20.83 -5.16
N THR A 55 -2.24 19.50 -5.27
CA THR A 55 -3.20 18.64 -4.57
C THR A 55 -2.62 18.03 -3.30
N PRO A 56 -3.13 18.34 -2.10
CA PRO A 56 -2.66 17.72 -0.86
C PRO A 56 -2.95 16.22 -0.81
N THR A 57 -2.05 15.44 -0.21
CA THR A 57 -2.21 13.99 0.00
C THR A 57 -3.52 13.62 0.70
N SER A 58 -3.98 14.46 1.64
CA SER A 58 -5.23 14.27 2.38
C SER A 58 -6.47 14.30 1.47
N VAL A 59 -6.49 15.16 0.45
CA VAL A 59 -7.60 15.30 -0.50
C VAL A 59 -7.69 14.06 -1.39
N ILE A 60 -6.54 13.59 -1.90
CA ILE A 60 -6.49 12.35 -2.70
C ILE A 60 -7.00 11.16 -1.87
N ARG A 61 -6.54 11.03 -0.62
CA ARG A 61 -6.99 9.99 0.30
C ARG A 61 -8.49 10.07 0.59
N ASP A 62 -9.04 11.25 0.84
CA ASP A 62 -10.47 11.44 1.10
C ASP A 62 -11.31 11.02 -0.12
N ASN A 63 -10.90 11.42 -1.32
CA ASN A 63 -11.56 11.02 -2.57
C ASN A 63 -11.54 9.49 -2.76
N MET A 64 -10.40 8.84 -2.52
CA MET A 64 -10.31 7.37 -2.57
C MET A 64 -11.29 6.73 -1.58
N GLN A 65 -11.34 7.22 -0.34
CA GLN A 65 -12.21 6.68 0.70
C GLN A 65 -13.70 6.82 0.34
N ARG A 66 -14.12 8.00 -0.14
CA ARG A 66 -15.51 8.25 -0.55
C ARG A 66 -15.91 7.41 -1.75
N THR A 67 -15.06 7.30 -2.77
CA THR A 67 -15.33 6.46 -3.95
C THR A 67 -15.48 4.99 -3.57
N MET A 68 -14.57 4.46 -2.73
CA MET A 68 -14.67 3.09 -2.25
C MET A 68 -15.95 2.84 -1.44
N GLN A 69 -16.32 3.78 -0.56
CA GLN A 69 -17.55 3.69 0.23
C GLN A 69 -18.82 3.78 -0.63
N SER A 70 -18.81 4.56 -1.71
CA SER A 70 -19.95 4.70 -2.62
C SER A 70 -20.14 3.46 -3.50
N ASP A 71 -19.06 3.01 -4.14
CA ASP A 71 -19.17 2.12 -5.30
C ASP A 71 -18.85 0.65 -4.96
N ALA A 72 -18.16 0.41 -3.82
CA ALA A 72 -17.76 -0.90 -3.33
C ALA A 72 -18.32 -1.24 -1.93
N ALA A 73 -19.45 -0.65 -1.55
CA ALA A 73 -20.19 -0.96 -0.32
C ALA A 73 -20.73 -2.40 -0.27
N VAL A 74 -21.38 -2.75 0.85
CA VAL A 74 -22.04 -4.06 1.06
C VAL A 74 -23.03 -4.37 -0.07
N PHE A 75 -23.84 -3.38 -0.45
CA PHE A 75 -24.72 -3.46 -1.61
C PHE A 75 -24.00 -2.88 -2.82
N ARG A 76 -23.71 -3.73 -3.80
CA ARG A 76 -22.97 -3.37 -5.01
C ARG A 76 -23.45 -4.18 -6.20
N THR A 77 -23.33 -3.60 -7.39
CA THR A 77 -23.65 -4.27 -8.66
C THR A 77 -22.44 -4.25 -9.57
N SER A 78 -22.45 -5.05 -10.63
CA SER A 78 -21.40 -5.01 -11.66
C SER A 78 -21.24 -3.62 -12.28
N LYS A 79 -22.33 -2.83 -12.34
CA LYS A 79 -22.30 -1.45 -12.84
C LYS A 79 -21.55 -0.54 -11.87
N THR A 80 -21.96 -0.51 -10.60
CA THR A 80 -21.34 0.37 -9.59
C THR A 80 -19.86 0.04 -9.41
N LEU A 81 -19.49 -1.24 -9.44
CA LEU A 81 -18.09 -1.65 -9.35
C LEU A 81 -17.25 -1.18 -10.54
N LYS A 82 -17.77 -1.27 -11.77
CA LYS A 82 -17.07 -0.76 -12.97
C LYS A 82 -16.89 0.75 -12.91
N GLU A 83 -17.91 1.48 -12.48
CA GLU A 83 -17.83 2.92 -12.25
C GLU A 83 -16.80 3.27 -11.18
N GLY A 84 -16.79 2.53 -10.06
CA GLY A 84 -15.79 2.70 -9.00
C GLY A 84 -14.36 2.47 -9.47
N VAL A 85 -14.12 1.45 -10.30
CA VAL A 85 -12.79 1.21 -10.90
C VAL A 85 -12.33 2.40 -11.75
N ASN A 86 -13.22 2.92 -12.60
CA ASN A 86 -12.90 4.08 -13.46
C ASN A 86 -12.57 5.32 -12.61
N LYS A 87 -13.41 5.65 -11.61
CA LYS A 87 -13.17 6.78 -10.70
C LYS A 87 -11.87 6.60 -9.92
N MET A 88 -11.55 5.38 -9.47
CA MET A 88 -10.29 5.11 -8.77
C MET A 88 -9.08 5.29 -9.70
N ALA A 89 -9.19 4.96 -10.98
CA ALA A 89 -8.14 5.21 -11.96
C ALA A 89 -7.94 6.72 -12.19
N GLU A 90 -9.02 7.50 -12.27
CA GLU A 90 -8.96 8.97 -12.35
C GLU A 90 -8.29 9.57 -11.10
N ILE A 91 -8.71 9.14 -9.90
CA ILE A 91 -8.09 9.58 -8.64
C ILE A 91 -6.61 9.21 -8.60
N PHE A 92 -6.25 8.00 -9.05
CA PHE A 92 -4.85 7.58 -9.12
C PHE A 92 -4.03 8.48 -10.06
N ALA A 93 -4.59 8.90 -11.20
CA ALA A 93 -3.92 9.84 -12.10
C ALA A 93 -3.65 11.20 -11.44
N THR A 94 -4.52 11.67 -10.53
CA THR A 94 -4.29 12.92 -9.79
C THR A 94 -3.07 12.87 -8.86
N PHE A 95 -2.57 11.68 -8.53
CA PHE A 95 -1.39 11.52 -7.68
C PHE A 95 -0.11 12.07 -8.31
N GLU A 96 -0.08 12.29 -9.63
CA GLU A 96 1.05 12.97 -10.28
C GLU A 96 1.19 14.44 -9.82
N ASP A 97 0.10 15.10 -9.42
CA ASP A 97 0.06 16.48 -8.92
C ASP A 97 0.04 16.54 -7.37
N VAL A 98 0.54 15.50 -6.71
CA VAL A 98 0.56 15.46 -5.25
C VAL A 98 1.50 16.52 -4.67
N LYS A 99 1.07 17.13 -3.58
CA LYS A 99 1.85 18.07 -2.78
C LYS A 99 2.20 17.44 -1.43
N VAL A 100 3.50 17.43 -1.12
CA VAL A 100 4.02 17.03 0.18
C VAL A 100 4.61 18.26 0.88
N SER A 101 4.11 18.54 2.08
CA SER A 101 4.52 19.70 2.88
C SER A 101 5.73 19.40 3.78
N ASP A 102 5.83 18.19 4.31
CA ASP A 102 6.95 17.77 5.17
C ASP A 102 8.06 17.16 4.32
N ARG A 103 9.26 17.74 4.41
CA ARG A 103 10.45 17.32 3.65
C ARG A 103 11.59 16.84 4.55
N SER A 104 11.32 16.70 5.84
CA SER A 104 12.32 16.31 6.82
C SER A 104 12.84 14.89 6.55
N LEU A 105 14.10 14.67 6.90
CA LEU A 105 14.67 13.35 7.12
C LEU A 105 14.96 13.32 8.62
N VAL A 106 14.26 12.47 9.35
CA VAL A 106 14.51 12.23 10.78
C VAL A 106 15.69 11.26 10.91
#